data_AF-A0A090TPV5-F1
#
_entry.id   AF-A0A090TPV5-F1
#
_cell.length_a   1.000
_cell.length_b   1.000
_cell.length_c   1.000
_cell.angle_alpha   90.00
_cell.angle_beta   90.00
_cell.angle_gamma   90.00
#
_symmetry.space_group_name_H-M   'P 1'
#
loop_
_entity.id
_entity.type
_entity.pdbx_description
1 polymer ?
#
loop_
_entity_poly.entity_id
_entity_poly.type
_entity_poly.pdbx_seq_one_letter_code
_entity_poly.pdbx_strand_id
1 'polypeptide(L)'
;MVVSFSRAAQDVVVVVCDEPTSITDAYALIKLLSREHQVQRFKVVANMVRSYREGRELFTKLTLVTERFLNVSLELVACIPLDDKVRQAVKRQKIVVDAFPRSPAALAMSSLANKALTWPIPKVPSGHLEFSSKDYSIDRKY
;
A
#
# COMPACT_ATOMS: atom_id res chain seq x y z
N MET A 1 4.03 -12.43 12.26
CA MET A 1 4.07 -10.97 12.43
C MET A 1 3.37 -10.24 11.29
N VAL A 2 3.87 -10.27 10.04
CA VAL A 2 3.26 -9.53 8.89
C VAL A 2 1.75 -9.80 8.74
N VAL A 3 1.37 -11.07 8.71
CA VAL A 3 -0.03 -11.52 8.56
C VAL A 3 -0.95 -10.96 9.65
N SER A 4 -0.55 -11.04 10.91
CA SER A 4 -1.36 -10.59 12.04
C SER A 4 -1.62 -9.07 11.99
N PHE A 5 -0.63 -8.28 11.58
CA PHE A 5 -0.80 -6.83 11.38
C PHE A 5 -1.68 -6.51 10.17
N SER A 6 -1.48 -7.22 9.05
CA SER A 6 -2.28 -7.02 7.84
C SER A 6 -3.76 -7.32 8.05
N ARG A 7 -4.12 -8.28 8.91
CA ARG A 7 -5.52 -8.60 9.25
C ARG A 7 -6.21 -7.49 10.04
N ALA A 8 -5.47 -6.84 10.92
CA ALA A 8 -5.98 -5.80 11.80
C ALA A 8 -6.03 -4.42 11.15
N ALA A 9 -5.44 -4.29 9.96
CA ALA A 9 -5.47 -3.08 9.17
C ALA A 9 -6.76 -3.00 8.34
N GLN A 10 -7.34 -1.80 8.29
CA GLN A 10 -8.49 -1.51 7.45
C GLN A 10 -8.12 -1.45 5.95
N ASP A 11 -6.90 -1.01 5.66
CA ASP A 11 -6.33 -0.92 4.32
C ASP A 11 -5.01 -1.67 4.25
N VAL A 12 -4.89 -2.56 3.25
CA VAL A 12 -3.63 -3.24 2.93
C VAL A 12 -3.02 -2.61 1.68
N VAL A 13 -1.87 -1.95 1.86
CA VAL A 13 -1.07 -1.39 0.77
C VAL A 13 0.12 -2.29 0.48
N VAL A 14 0.20 -2.81 -0.74
CA VAL A 14 1.28 -3.67 -1.23
C VAL A 14 2.22 -2.84 -2.09
N VAL A 15 3.49 -2.75 -1.69
CA VAL A 15 4.53 -2.05 -2.45
C VAL A 15 5.24 -3.05 -3.37
N VAL A 16 5.31 -2.74 -4.67
CA VAL A 16 5.85 -3.64 -5.69
C VAL A 16 6.80 -2.88 -6.61
N CYS A 17 7.89 -3.52 -7.03
CA CYS A 17 8.85 -2.99 -8.01
C CYS A 17 8.77 -3.81 -9.31
N ASP A 18 9.24 -3.28 -10.44
CA ASP A 18 9.23 -4.00 -11.73
C ASP A 18 10.34 -5.06 -11.85
N GLU A 19 10.38 -5.95 -10.86
CA GLU A 19 11.27 -7.10 -10.79
C GLU A 19 10.44 -8.38 -10.65
N PRO A 20 10.76 -9.46 -11.39
CA PRO A 20 9.98 -10.70 -11.35
C PRO A 20 9.82 -11.30 -9.93
N THR A 21 10.85 -11.17 -9.09
CA THR A 21 10.84 -11.59 -7.70
C THR A 21 9.84 -10.78 -6.87
N SER A 22 9.85 -9.44 -7.01
CA SER A 22 8.92 -8.55 -6.30
C SER A 22 7.45 -8.84 -6.65
N ILE A 23 7.15 -9.12 -7.92
CA ILE A 23 5.80 -9.50 -8.36
C ILE A 23 5.37 -10.84 -7.75
N THR A 24 6.29 -11.81 -7.73
CA THR A 24 6.02 -13.16 -7.18
C THR A 24 5.73 -13.09 -5.68
N ASP A 25 6.54 -12.34 -4.94
CA ASP A 25 6.36 -12.16 -3.49
C ASP A 25 5.07 -11.40 -3.16
N ALA A 26 4.77 -10.34 -3.92
CA ALA A 26 3.52 -9.59 -3.79
C ALA A 26 2.30 -10.48 -4.04
N TYR A 27 2.33 -11.30 -5.09
CA TYR A 27 1.27 -12.27 -5.36
C TYR A 27 1.13 -13.31 -4.24
N ALA A 28 2.23 -13.84 -3.72
CA ALA A 28 2.20 -14.81 -2.62
C ALA A 28 1.55 -14.21 -1.37
N LEU A 29 1.88 -12.95 -1.03
CA LEU A 29 1.26 -12.23 0.09
C LEU A 29 -0.23 -11.98 -0.14
N ILE A 30 -0.63 -11.52 -1.33
CA ILE A 30 -2.04 -11.29 -1.68
C ILE A 30 -2.82 -12.61 -1.61
N LYS A 31 -2.26 -13.70 -2.14
CA LYS A 31 -2.86 -15.04 -2.08
C LYS A 31 -3.05 -15.51 -0.65
N LEU A 32 -2.05 -15.35 0.20
CA LEU A 32 -2.10 -15.72 1.61
C LEU A 32 -3.21 -14.94 2.34
N LEU A 33 -3.21 -13.61 2.23
CA LEU A 33 -4.18 -12.74 2.88
C LEU A 33 -5.61 -12.95 2.35
N SER A 34 -5.76 -13.23 1.06
CA SER A 34 -7.06 -13.52 0.45
C SER A 34 -7.62 -14.85 0.92
N ARG A 35 -6.83 -15.93 0.89
CA ARG A 35 -7.30 -17.28 1.20
C ARG A 35 -7.48 -17.55 2.69
N GLU A 36 -6.52 -17.13 3.49
CA GLU A 36 -6.50 -17.46 4.92
C GLU A 36 -7.20 -16.40 5.78
N HIS A 37 -7.34 -15.18 5.24
CA HIS A 37 -7.79 -14.03 6.03
C HIS A 37 -8.88 -13.20 5.35
N GLN A 38 -9.43 -13.66 4.23
CA GLN A 38 -10.59 -13.07 3.56
C GLN A 38 -10.39 -11.60 3.16
N VAL A 39 -9.14 -11.14 3.03
CA VAL A 39 -8.83 -9.81 2.52
C VAL A 39 -9.08 -9.82 1.01
N GLN A 40 -10.05 -9.02 0.55
CA GLN A 40 -10.45 -8.99 -0.86
C GLN A 40 -10.00 -7.74 -1.61
N ARG A 41 -9.60 -6.68 -0.91
CA ARG A 41 -9.24 -5.40 -1.50
C ARG A 41 -7.82 -5.04 -1.13
N PHE A 42 -7.00 -4.77 -2.13
CA PHE A 42 -5.60 -4.40 -1.95
C PHE A 42 -5.32 -3.12 -2.71
N LYS A 43 -4.58 -2.23 -2.08
CA LYS A 43 -4.02 -1.05 -2.71
C LYS A 43 -2.59 -1.35 -3.11
N VAL A 44 -2.16 -0.86 -4.26
CA VAL A 44 -0.84 -1.17 -4.83
C VAL A 44 -0.08 0.12 -5.03
N VAL A 45 1.18 0.13 -4.59
CA VAL A 45 2.14 1.19 -4.88
C VAL A 45 3.21 0.60 -5.79
N ALA A 46 3.30 1.12 -7.02
CA ALA A 46 4.40 0.80 -7.91
C ALA A 46 5.61 1.66 -7.51
N ASN A 47 6.68 1.04 -7.03
CA ASN A 47 7.87 1.72 -6.51
C ASN A 47 9.06 1.58 -7.44
N MET A 48 9.99 2.53 -7.37
CA MET A 48 11.20 2.60 -8.18
C MET A 48 10.96 2.56 -9.69
N VAL A 49 9.86 3.15 -10.15
CA VAL A 49 9.54 3.19 -11.59
C VAL A 49 10.23 4.36 -12.29
N ARG A 50 10.63 4.20 -13.55
CA ARG A 50 11.23 5.27 -14.38
C ARG A 50 10.18 6.14 -15.04
N SER A 51 8.95 5.65 -15.15
CA SER A 51 7.82 6.41 -15.70
C SER A 51 6.48 5.97 -15.11
N TYR A 52 5.46 6.83 -15.25
CA TYR A 52 4.08 6.45 -14.90
C TYR A 52 3.58 5.26 -15.74
N ARG A 53 3.98 5.18 -17.01
CA ARG A 53 3.66 4.07 -17.91
C ARG A 53 4.18 2.74 -17.38
N GLU A 54 5.45 2.70 -16.96
CA GLU A 54 6.05 1.51 -16.36
C GLU A 54 5.31 1.07 -15.09
N GLY A 55 4.92 2.02 -14.23
CA GLY A 55 4.10 1.71 -13.06
C GLY A 55 2.73 1.11 -13.41
N ARG A 56 2.11 1.57 -14.50
CA ARG A 56 0.87 0.98 -15.03
C ARG A 56 1.10 -0.42 -15.59
N GLU A 57 2.18 -0.63 -16.33
CA GLU A 57 2.55 -1.94 -16.88
C GLU A 57 2.82 -2.95 -15.75
N LEU A 58 3.56 -2.57 -14.72
CA LEU A 58 3.77 -3.37 -13.51
C LEU A 58 2.44 -3.75 -12.84
N PHE A 59 1.55 -2.79 -12.64
CA PHE A 59 0.24 -3.04 -12.05
C PHE A 59 -0.60 -4.01 -12.90
N THR A 60 -0.57 -3.88 -14.23
CA THR A 60 -1.24 -4.81 -15.14
C THR A 60 -0.68 -6.23 -15.03
N LYS A 61 0.65 -6.39 -14.95
CA LYS A 61 1.28 -7.72 -14.76
C LYS A 61 0.79 -8.38 -13.48
N LEU A 62 0.77 -7.65 -12.36
CA LEU A 62 0.30 -8.17 -11.08
C LEU A 62 -1.20 -8.52 -11.15
N THR A 63 -2.02 -7.62 -11.71
CA THR A 63 -3.46 -7.80 -11.84
C THR A 63 -3.80 -9.07 -12.63
N LEU A 64 -3.14 -9.28 -13.77
CA LEU A 64 -3.35 -10.47 -14.61
C LEU A 64 -3.06 -11.78 -13.86
N VAL A 65 -1.99 -11.80 -13.05
CA VAL A 65 -1.65 -13.00 -12.25
C VAL A 65 -2.65 -13.21 -11.13
N THR A 66 -3.13 -12.13 -10.48
CA THR A 66 -4.14 -12.26 -9.42
C THR A 66 -5.51 -12.65 -9.94
N GLU A 67 -6.01 -12.06 -11.03
CA GLU A 67 -7.35 -12.31 -11.58
C GLU A 67 -7.52 -13.77 -12.04
N ARG A 68 -6.43 -14.41 -12.48
CA ARG A 68 -6.47 -15.80 -12.93
C ARG A 68 -6.71 -16.80 -11.79
N PHE A 69 -6.31 -16.48 -10.56
CA PHE A 69 -6.25 -17.46 -9.47
C PHE A 69 -6.94 -17.01 -8.17
N LEU A 70 -7.27 -15.72 -8.04
CA LEU A 70 -7.77 -15.08 -6.83
C LEU A 70 -8.97 -14.18 -7.17
N ASN A 71 -9.98 -14.20 -6.31
CA ASN A 71 -11.12 -13.28 -6.39
C ASN A 71 -10.83 -12.05 -5.52
N VAL A 72 -9.90 -11.20 -5.98
CA VAL A 72 -9.46 -9.98 -5.27
C VAL A 72 -9.55 -8.76 -6.18
N SER A 73 -9.76 -7.59 -5.59
CA SER A 73 -9.74 -6.29 -6.26
C SER A 73 -8.45 -5.57 -5.91
N LEU A 74 -7.68 -5.20 -6.94
CA LEU A 74 -6.48 -4.38 -6.80
C LEU A 74 -6.76 -2.95 -7.25
N GLU A 75 -6.23 -1.97 -6.52
CA GLU A 75 -6.26 -0.55 -6.90
C GLU A 75 -4.84 0.02 -6.94
N LEU A 76 -4.39 0.55 -8.08
CA LEU A 76 -3.14 1.30 -8.13
C LEU A 76 -3.33 2.68 -7.46
N VAL A 77 -2.66 2.90 -6.33
CA VAL A 77 -2.82 4.14 -5.55
C VAL A 77 -1.68 5.15 -5.74
N ALA A 78 -0.49 4.70 -6.13
CA ALA A 78 0.62 5.59 -6.47
C ALA A 78 1.68 4.91 -7.33
N CYS A 79 2.44 5.74 -8.06
CA CYS A 79 3.70 5.40 -8.69
C CYS A 79 4.80 6.25 -8.06
N ILE A 80 5.75 5.63 -7.34
CA ILE A 80 6.90 6.30 -6.75
C ILE A 80 8.08 6.16 -7.71
N PRO A 81 8.63 7.28 -8.22
CA PRO A 81 9.71 7.23 -9.19
C PRO A 81 11.02 6.75 -8.56
N LEU A 82 11.88 6.13 -9.37
CA LEU A 82 13.27 5.90 -9.00
C LEU A 82 13.98 7.25 -8.83
N ASP A 83 14.48 7.51 -7.61
CA ASP A 83 15.00 8.82 -7.23
C ASP A 83 16.26 8.68 -6.36
N ASP A 84 17.39 9.20 -6.85
CA ASP A 84 18.66 9.19 -6.12
C ASP A 84 18.60 9.95 -4.79
N LYS A 85 17.65 10.88 -4.62
CA LYS A 85 17.44 11.59 -3.36
C LYS A 85 16.99 10.68 -2.24
N VAL A 86 16.25 9.60 -2.56
CA VAL A 86 15.91 8.56 -1.58
C VAL A 86 17.19 7.92 -1.04
N ARG A 87 18.09 7.49 -1.95
CA ARG A 87 19.38 6.88 -1.57
C ARG A 87 20.27 7.86 -0.78
N GLN A 88 20.31 9.13 -1.19
CA GLN A 88 21.05 10.16 -0.47
C GLN A 88 20.48 10.42 0.94
N ALA A 89 19.15 10.39 1.10
CA ALA A 89 18.50 10.58 2.40
C ALA A 89 18.82 9.42 3.34
N VAL A 90 18.72 8.18 2.85
CA VAL A 90 19.09 6.97 3.60
C VAL A 90 20.54 7.03 4.07
N LYS A 91 21.49 7.39 3.19
CA LYS A 91 22.91 7.56 3.57
C LYS A 91 23.13 8.62 4.65
N ARG A 92 22.27 9.63 4.71
CA ARG A 92 22.29 10.71 5.72
C ARG A 92 21.49 10.37 6.97
N GLN A 93 20.90 9.17 7.05
CA GLN A 93 19.96 8.77 8.11
C GLN A 93 18.81 9.78 8.28
N LYS A 94 18.31 10.32 7.16
CA LYS A 94 17.16 11.22 7.12
C LYS A 94 16.05 10.66 6.25
N ILE A 95 14.82 11.08 6.53
CA ILE A 95 13.65 10.74 5.71
C ILE A 95 13.67 11.60 4.44
N VAL A 96 13.37 11.01 3.28
CA VAL A 96 13.43 11.72 1.99
C VAL A 96 12.51 12.93 1.92
N VAL A 97 11.31 12.85 2.51
CA VAL A 97 10.35 13.96 2.53
C VAL A 97 10.86 15.17 3.31
N ASP A 98 11.68 14.97 4.35
CA ASP A 98 12.27 16.06 5.14
C ASP A 98 13.57 16.56 4.52
N ALA A 99 14.42 15.64 4.04
CA ALA A 99 15.74 15.97 3.52
C ALA A 99 15.67 16.59 2.11
N PHE A 100 14.70 16.16 1.30
CA PHE A 100 14.54 16.55 -0.09
C PHE A 100 13.04 16.70 -0.45
N PRO A 101 12.31 17.65 0.16
CA PRO A 101 10.85 17.77 0.03
C PRO A 101 10.34 18.01 -1.40
N ARG A 102 11.21 18.51 -2.29
CA ARG A 102 10.90 18.77 -3.70
C ARG A 102 11.34 17.65 -4.64
N SER A 103 11.86 16.54 -4.11
CA SER A 103 12.27 15.42 -4.97
C SER A 103 11.04 14.72 -5.57
N PRO A 104 11.15 14.13 -6.77
CA PRO A 104 10.04 13.40 -7.38
C PRO A 104 9.44 12.33 -6.46
N ALA A 105 10.26 11.58 -5.73
CA ALA A 105 9.76 10.59 -4.77
C ALA A 105 9.04 11.22 -3.58
N ALA A 106 9.58 12.32 -3.01
CA ALA A 106 8.94 13.02 -1.90
C ALA A 106 7.56 13.59 -2.28
N LEU A 107 7.44 14.18 -3.47
CA LEU A 107 6.18 14.70 -3.99
C LEU A 107 5.17 13.57 -4.24
N ALA A 108 5.60 12.45 -4.81
CA ALA A 108 4.73 11.29 -5.03
C ALA A 108 4.24 10.66 -3.72
N MET A 109 5.10 10.55 -2.71
CA MET A 109 4.72 10.08 -1.36
C MET A 109 3.75 11.04 -0.68
N SER A 110 3.96 12.36 -0.81
CA SER A 110 3.06 13.37 -0.25
C SER A 110 1.67 13.31 -0.91
N SER A 111 1.63 13.10 -2.24
CA SER A 111 0.38 12.89 -2.98
C SER A 111 -0.34 11.62 -2.53
N LEU A 112 0.39 10.50 -2.35
CA LEU A 112 -0.15 9.26 -1.81
C LEU A 112 -0.73 9.47 -0.41
N ALA A 113 -0.03 10.19 0.48
CA ALA A 113 -0.51 10.49 1.81
C ALA A 113 -1.83 11.30 1.78
N ASN A 114 -1.90 12.33 0.95
CA ASN A 114 -3.13 13.12 0.77
C ASN A 114 -4.28 12.26 0.22
N LYS A 115 -4.00 11.36 -0.73
CA LYS A 115 -5.00 10.40 -1.22
C LYS A 115 -5.47 9.47 -0.10
N ALA A 116 -4.55 8.96 0.72
CA ALA A 116 -4.86 8.05 1.82
C ALA A 116 -5.78 8.67 2.88
N LEU A 117 -5.63 9.96 3.16
CA LEU A 117 -6.53 10.70 4.08
C LEU A 117 -7.99 10.73 3.59
N THR A 118 -8.25 10.46 2.31
CA THR A 118 -9.61 10.43 1.74
C THR A 118 -10.21 9.03 1.66
N TRP A 119 -9.47 7.99 2.04
CA TRP A 119 -9.98 6.62 1.98
C TRP A 119 -11.13 6.41 2.98
N PRO A 120 -12.18 5.67 2.58
CA PRO A 120 -13.34 5.46 3.44
C PRO A 120 -12.94 4.57 4.62
N ILE A 121 -13.23 5.05 5.82
CA ILE A 121 -13.10 4.25 7.05
C ILE A 121 -14.23 3.21 7.05
N PRO A 122 -13.94 1.89 7.06
CA PRO A 122 -14.96 0.86 7.15
C PRO A 122 -15.83 1.06 8.40
N LYS A 123 -17.16 1.14 8.21
CA LYS A 123 -18.12 1.39 9.31
C LYS A 123 -18.47 0.15 10.15
N VAL A 124 -18.07 -1.03 9.71
CA VAL A 124 -18.44 -2.31 10.35
C VAL A 124 -17.16 -3.04 10.74
N PRO A 125 -16.99 -3.43 12.01
CA PRO A 125 -15.86 -4.25 12.41
C PRO A 125 -15.93 -5.58 11.66
N SER A 126 -14.83 -5.94 11.01
CA SER A 126 -14.74 -7.02 10.02
C SER A 126 -14.76 -8.44 10.63
N GLY A 127 -15.18 -8.59 11.89
CA GLY A 127 -15.17 -9.86 12.64
C GLY A 127 -13.77 -10.40 12.96
N HIS A 128 -12.73 -9.60 12.73
CA HIS A 128 -11.33 -9.94 12.92
C HIS A 128 -10.68 -9.04 13.98
N LEU A 129 -9.53 -9.46 14.52
CA LEU A 129 -8.71 -8.62 15.41
C LEU A 129 -8.41 -7.30 14.69
N GLU A 130 -8.87 -6.16 15.21
CA GLU A 130 -8.60 -4.82 14.68
C GLU A 130 -7.70 -4.04 15.64
N PHE A 131 -6.89 -3.12 15.13
CA PHE A 131 -6.10 -2.22 15.97
C PHE A 131 -7.02 -1.23 16.71
N SER A 132 -7.42 -1.63 17.92
CA SER A 132 -8.13 -0.85 18.94
C SER A 132 -9.34 -0.06 18.43
N SER A 133 -10.44 -0.75 18.16
CA SER A 133 -11.79 -0.17 18.13
C SER A 133 -12.44 -0.19 19.53
N LYS A 134 -11.73 0.32 20.55
CA LYS A 134 -12.33 0.61 21.85
C LYS A 134 -12.92 2.02 21.87
N ASP A 135 -14.25 2.07 21.83
CA ASP A 135 -15.12 3.03 22.51
C ASP A 135 -14.63 4.48 22.61
N TYR A 136 -14.80 5.25 21.54
CA TYR A 136 -14.90 6.72 21.60
C TYR A 136 -16.33 7.16 21.25
N SER A 137 -17.33 6.47 21.80
CA SER A 137 -18.65 7.08 22.02
C SER A 137 -18.58 7.89 23.31
N ILE A 138 -17.82 8.98 23.30
CA ILE A 138 -17.93 9.98 24.36
C ILE A 138 -19.19 10.79 24.03
N ASP A 139 -20.22 10.54 24.84
CA ASP A 139 -21.44 11.32 24.95
C ASP A 139 -21.17 12.82 24.76
N ARG A 140 -21.57 13.36 23.60
CA ARG A 140 -21.83 14.80 23.47
C ARG A 140 -23.20 15.08 24.09
N LYS A 141 -23.26 15.04 25.41
CA LYS A 141 -24.27 15.72 26.21
C LYS A 141 -23.63 16.15 27.51
N TYR A 142 -23.05 17.35 27.51
CA TYR A 142 -23.25 18.43 28.48
C TYR A 142 -22.80 19.72 27.83
#